data_AF-A0A0M3I9M6-F1
#
_entry.id   AF-A0A0M3I9M6-F1
#
_cell.length_a   1.000
_cell.length_b   1.000
_cell.length_c   1.000
_cell.angle_alpha   90.00
_cell.angle_beta   90.00
_cell.angle_gamma   90.00
#
_symmetry.space_group_name_H-M   'P 1'
#
loop_
_entity.id
_entity.type
_entity.pdbx_description
1 polymer ?
#
loop_
_entity_poly.entity_id
_entity_poly.type
_entity_poly.pdbx_seq_one_letter_code
_entity_poly.pdbx_strand_id
1 'polypeptide(L)'
;MVRNMFPENILQASFQRVQTSYTLVKPTFKKISKNTTVEMIPKVVKTIESARGTNVLGIIVFCTGFGIVISKLGERARILVDFFVILDAVIMRWVEALMWFAPLGIVCLITGNLLELEDLSDTAQVLLMYAITVIGGLVVHTVLVMPGLYFFITRKNPLRVAEGMLHALVTAFGTGSSGAALPISMQCLEEKLKVDRRVTRFVLPLGTTINMDGNALYEAVAVIFIAQLNNVSLSMAEVITVSLTATIASIGMGSVPAGLVSILLILNTIGLPATDVPLLITVDWLIDRIRTSVNVLGDGYVAGAVAHLLKERLEKSDKMNEYRAEVKEEIGKQ
;
A
#
# COMPACT_ATOMS: atom_id res chain seq x y z
N MET A 1 -6.11 -12.63 -0.37
CA MET A 1 -6.62 -11.37 0.18
C MET A 1 -7.60 -11.59 1.33
N VAL A 2 -8.83 -12.11 1.09
CA VAL A 2 -9.85 -12.29 2.16
C VAL A 2 -9.32 -13.06 3.38
N ARG A 3 -8.57 -14.15 3.17
CA ARG A 3 -7.97 -14.91 4.28
C ARG A 3 -6.92 -14.12 5.09
N ASN A 4 -6.26 -13.14 4.47
CA ASN A 4 -5.33 -12.25 5.18
C ASN A 4 -6.08 -11.14 5.92
N MET A 5 -7.30 -10.76 5.51
CA MET A 5 -8.14 -9.82 6.29
C MET A 5 -8.58 -10.40 7.63
N PHE A 6 -8.73 -11.73 7.71
CA PHE A 6 -9.15 -12.45 8.91
C PHE A 6 -8.06 -13.46 9.32
N PRO A 7 -6.95 -13.01 9.94
CA PRO A 7 -5.88 -13.91 10.35
C PRO A 7 -6.36 -14.87 11.43
N GLU A 8 -5.92 -16.13 11.35
CA GLU A 8 -6.23 -17.16 12.35
C GLU A 8 -5.64 -16.83 13.73
N ASN A 9 -4.52 -16.11 13.74
CA ASN A 9 -3.86 -15.65 14.97
C ASN A 9 -3.23 -14.26 14.76
N ILE A 10 -3.57 -13.30 15.62
CA ILE A 10 -3.08 -11.93 15.52
C ILE A 10 -1.59 -11.80 15.85
N LEU A 11 -1.07 -12.64 16.75
CA LEU A 11 0.37 -12.67 17.05
C LEU A 11 1.13 -13.18 15.84
N GLN A 12 0.64 -14.26 15.22
CA GLN A 12 1.22 -14.79 13.99
C GLN A 12 1.17 -13.76 12.85
N ALA A 13 0.08 -12.99 12.74
CA ALA A 13 -0.06 -11.94 11.75
C ALA A 13 1.02 -10.84 11.84
N SER A 14 1.66 -10.67 13.00
CA SER A 14 2.74 -9.68 13.17
C SER A 14 4.04 -10.05 12.43
N PHE A 15 4.29 -11.33 12.17
CA PHE A 15 5.51 -11.82 11.51
C PHE A 15 5.27 -12.79 10.34
N GLN A 16 4.03 -13.21 10.11
CA GLN A 16 3.64 -14.12 9.02
C GLN A 16 2.37 -13.66 8.29
N ARG A 17 2.30 -14.01 7.01
CA ARG A 17 1.15 -13.81 6.13
C ARG A 17 0.78 -15.11 5.42
N VAL A 18 -0.51 -15.28 5.09
CA VAL A 18 -0.99 -16.47 4.40
C VAL A 18 -0.79 -16.30 2.89
N GLN A 19 -0.13 -17.25 2.26
CA GLN A 19 0.07 -17.33 0.83
C GLN A 19 -0.44 -18.68 0.29
N THR A 20 -0.99 -18.66 -0.93
CA THR A 20 -1.31 -19.90 -1.65
C THR A 20 -0.12 -20.29 -2.50
N SER A 21 0.37 -21.51 -2.32
CA SER A 21 1.41 -22.13 -3.14
C SER A 21 0.79 -23.25 -3.97
N TYR A 22 1.37 -23.50 -5.14
CA TYR A 22 0.97 -24.61 -6.01
C TYR A 22 2.10 -25.61 -6.02
N THR A 23 1.91 -26.73 -5.32
CA THR A 23 2.91 -27.78 -5.25
C THR A 23 2.59 -28.90 -6.23
N LEU A 24 3.61 -29.34 -6.96
CA LEU A 24 3.53 -30.49 -7.85
C LEU A 24 3.58 -31.76 -7.00
N VAL A 25 2.42 -32.38 -6.78
CA VAL A 25 2.37 -33.67 -6.10
C VAL A 25 2.72 -34.75 -7.12
N LYS A 26 3.79 -35.52 -6.82
CA LYS A 26 4.18 -36.67 -7.65
C LYS A 26 2.97 -37.63 -7.78
N PRO A 27 2.61 -38.07 -8.99
CA PRO A 27 1.46 -38.94 -9.17
C PRO A 27 1.65 -40.27 -8.43
N THR A 28 0.63 -40.70 -7.71
CA THR A 28 0.60 -42.03 -7.08
C THR A 28 0.34 -43.07 -8.17
N PHE A 29 1.32 -43.93 -8.45
CA PHE A 29 1.15 -45.01 -9.43
C PHE A 29 0.07 -46.00 -8.96
N LYS A 30 -1.06 -46.05 -9.66
CA LYS A 30 -1.99 -47.17 -9.56
C LYS A 30 -1.72 -48.09 -10.76
N LYS A 31 -1.08 -49.25 -10.52
CA LYS A 31 -0.86 -50.26 -11.56
C LYS A 31 -2.23 -50.75 -12.06
N ILE A 32 -2.60 -50.39 -13.28
CA ILE A 32 -3.70 -51.01 -14.04
C ILE A 32 -3.07 -51.57 -15.30
N SER A 33 -3.09 -52.91 -15.39
CA SER A 33 -2.83 -53.83 -16.51
C SER A 33 -1.84 -53.48 -17.64
N LYS A 34 -1.18 -54.52 -18.16
CA LYS A 34 -0.20 -54.47 -19.26
C LYS A 34 -0.84 -53.86 -20.52
N ASN A 35 -0.19 -52.83 -21.09
CA ASN A 35 -0.46 -52.16 -22.39
C ASN A 35 -1.29 -50.87 -22.39
N THR A 36 -1.00 -49.91 -21.52
CA THR A 36 -1.43 -48.52 -21.76
C THR A 36 -0.31 -47.56 -21.36
N THR A 37 0.12 -46.70 -22.29
CA THR A 37 1.00 -45.56 -21.99
C THR A 37 0.26 -44.64 -21.03
N VAL A 38 0.70 -44.60 -19.77
CA VAL A 38 0.13 -43.73 -18.75
C VAL A 38 0.66 -42.32 -18.99
N GLU A 39 -0.20 -41.44 -19.49
CA GLU A 39 0.09 -40.02 -19.59
C GLU A 39 0.11 -39.42 -18.17
N MET A 40 1.30 -39.01 -17.72
CA MET A 40 1.46 -38.37 -16.40
C MET A 40 0.96 -36.94 -16.48
N ILE A 41 -0.30 -36.71 -16.06
CA ILE A 41 -0.77 -35.36 -15.77
C ILE A 41 -0.31 -35.01 -14.35
N PRO A 42 0.65 -34.10 -14.16
CA PRO A 42 1.04 -33.67 -12.82
C PRO A 42 -0.18 -33.06 -12.11
N LYS A 43 -0.55 -33.61 -10.95
CA LYS A 43 -1.64 -33.03 -10.14
C LYS A 43 -1.07 -31.84 -9.38
N VAL A 44 -1.38 -30.64 -9.85
CA VAL A 44 -1.12 -29.41 -9.12
C VAL A 44 -2.10 -29.36 -7.95
N VAL A 45 -1.59 -29.44 -6.72
CA VAL A 45 -2.41 -29.28 -5.51
C VAL A 45 -2.21 -27.89 -4.95
N LYS A 46 -3.32 -27.22 -4.66
CA LYS A 46 -3.34 -25.93 -3.97
C LYS A 46 -3.01 -26.16 -2.50
N THR A 47 -1.82 -25.74 -2.06
CA THR A 47 -1.41 -25.75 -0.66
C THR A 47 -1.47 -24.33 -0.08
N ILE A 48 -1.85 -24.23 1.19
CA ILE A 48 -1.79 -22.96 1.92
C ILE A 48 -0.53 -22.99 2.77
N GLU A 49 0.31 -21.98 2.59
CA GLU A 49 1.59 -21.85 3.28
C GLU A 49 1.64 -20.51 4.02
N SER A 50 2.38 -20.47 5.14
CA SER A 50 2.67 -19.24 5.87
C SER A 50 3.98 -18.68 5.36
N ALA A 51 3.93 -17.53 4.68
CA ALA A 51 5.11 -16.81 4.23
C ALA A 51 5.59 -15.86 5.34
N ARG A 52 6.91 -15.66 5.45
CA ARG A 52 7.49 -14.63 6.33
C ARG A 52 7.09 -13.24 5.85
N GLY A 53 6.76 -12.37 6.80
CA GLY A 53 6.36 -10.99 6.54
C GLY A 53 5.09 -10.61 7.31
N THR A 54 4.96 -9.35 7.68
CA THR A 54 3.84 -8.85 8.48
C THR A 54 2.56 -8.76 7.65
N ASN A 55 1.45 -9.30 8.18
CA ASN A 55 0.12 -9.16 7.61
C ASN A 55 -0.55 -7.87 8.12
N VAL A 56 -0.14 -6.73 7.55
CA VAL A 56 -0.62 -5.40 7.95
C VAL A 56 -2.14 -5.25 7.76
N LEU A 57 -2.70 -5.79 6.66
CA LEU A 57 -4.14 -5.72 6.39
C LEU A 57 -4.97 -6.40 7.48
N GLY A 58 -4.57 -7.62 7.88
CA GLY A 58 -5.26 -8.35 8.95
C GLY A 58 -5.19 -7.64 10.30
N ILE A 59 -4.03 -7.03 10.61
CA ILE A 59 -3.85 -6.22 11.83
C ILE A 59 -4.78 -5.01 11.80
N ILE A 60 -4.89 -4.29 10.68
CA ILE A 60 -5.76 -3.12 10.55
C ILE A 60 -7.23 -3.51 10.74
N VAL A 61 -7.69 -4.58 10.08
CA VAL A 61 -9.08 -5.05 10.20
C VAL A 61 -9.39 -5.43 11.65
N PHE A 62 -8.49 -6.16 12.30
CA PHE A 62 -8.62 -6.52 13.71
C PHE A 62 -8.66 -5.29 14.62
N CYS A 63 -7.68 -4.38 14.50
CA CYS A 63 -7.60 -3.18 15.33
C CYS A 63 -8.81 -2.26 15.15
N THR A 64 -9.33 -2.15 13.92
CA THR A 64 -10.55 -1.37 13.63
C THR A 64 -11.77 -1.98 14.31
N GLY A 65 -11.97 -3.30 14.18
CA GLY A 65 -13.06 -4.01 14.85
C GLY A 65 -12.95 -3.91 16.38
N PHE A 66 -11.74 -4.09 16.91
CA PHE A 66 -11.45 -3.97 18.33
C PHE A 66 -11.73 -2.55 18.87
N GLY A 67 -11.32 -1.52 18.14
CA GLY A 67 -11.61 -0.12 18.46
C GLY A 67 -13.11 0.20 18.49
N ILE A 68 -13.88 -0.34 17.52
CA ILE A 68 -15.35 -0.19 17.50
C ILE A 68 -15.99 -0.86 18.72
N VAL A 69 -15.55 -2.06 19.11
CA VAL A 69 -16.07 -2.75 20.30
C VAL A 69 -15.76 -1.97 21.58
N ILE A 70 -14.52 -1.51 21.75
CA ILE A 70 -14.11 -0.66 22.88
C ILE A 70 -14.95 0.63 22.95
N SER A 71 -15.19 1.29 21.81
CA SER A 71 -16.01 2.51 21.78
C SER A 71 -17.45 2.30 22.26
N LYS A 72 -17.99 1.08 22.09
CA LYS A 72 -19.35 0.71 22.54
C LYS A 72 -19.40 0.34 24.02
N LEU A 73 -18.29 -0.08 24.62
CA LEU A 73 -18.19 -0.45 26.04
C LEU A 73 -18.14 0.77 26.97
N GLY A 74 -18.01 1.98 26.43
CA GLY A 74 -18.09 3.23 27.17
C GLY A 74 -16.99 3.36 28.24
N GLU A 75 -17.35 3.81 29.43
CA GLU A 75 -16.39 4.13 30.49
C GLU A 75 -15.57 2.94 30.99
N ARG A 76 -16.15 1.73 30.97
CA ARG A 76 -15.47 0.51 31.44
C ARG A 76 -14.20 0.21 30.65
N ALA A 77 -14.14 0.64 29.40
CA ALA A 77 -13.00 0.44 28.52
C ALA A 77 -12.08 1.67 28.42
N ARG A 78 -12.34 2.74 29.20
CA ARG A 78 -11.54 3.98 29.14
C ARG A 78 -10.06 3.73 29.46
N ILE A 79 -9.77 2.85 30.42
CA ILE A 79 -8.39 2.48 30.78
C ILE A 79 -7.63 1.86 29.61
N LEU A 80 -8.30 1.08 28.75
CA LEU A 80 -7.70 0.50 27.55
C LEU A 80 -7.46 1.57 26.49
N VAL A 81 -8.41 2.48 26.30
CA VAL A 81 -8.24 3.61 25.36
C VAL A 81 -7.05 4.46 25.79
N ASP A 82 -6.99 4.86 27.06
CA ASP A 82 -5.91 5.69 27.59
C ASP A 82 -4.55 4.98 27.46
N PHE A 83 -4.49 3.66 27.70
CA PHE A 83 -3.30 2.86 27.46
C PHE A 83 -2.82 2.95 26.00
N PHE A 84 -3.69 2.74 25.01
CA PHE A 84 -3.31 2.81 23.60
C PHE A 84 -2.94 4.23 23.16
N VAL A 85 -3.59 5.26 23.70
CA VAL A 85 -3.24 6.67 23.43
C VAL A 85 -1.85 6.99 23.95
N ILE A 86 -1.50 6.55 25.16
CA ILE A 86 -0.17 6.75 25.74
C ILE A 86 0.87 5.94 24.94
N LEU A 87 0.57 4.69 24.60
CA LEU A 87 1.45 3.84 23.82
C LEU A 87 1.78 4.46 22.45
N ASP A 88 0.77 4.99 21.75
CA ASP A 88 0.97 5.72 20.49
C ASP A 88 1.87 6.96 20.69
N ALA A 89 1.61 7.76 21.73
CA ALA A 89 2.44 8.93 22.03
C ALA A 89 3.91 8.55 22.27
N VAL A 90 4.16 7.43 22.96
CA VAL A 90 5.51 6.88 23.16
C VAL A 90 6.13 6.48 21.83
N ILE A 91 5.41 5.73 20.98
CA ILE A 91 5.91 5.32 19.65
C ILE A 91 6.26 6.54 18.80
N MET A 92 5.42 7.58 18.79
CA MET A 92 5.68 8.80 18.03
C MET A 92 6.93 9.54 18.53
N ARG A 93 7.20 9.54 19.84
CA ARG A 93 8.45 10.10 20.38
C ARG A 93 9.69 9.33 19.95
N TRP A 94 9.59 8.01 19.80
CA TRP A 94 10.66 7.20 19.21
C TRP A 94 10.87 7.53 17.72
N VAL A 95 9.79 7.75 16.97
CA VAL A 95 9.85 8.15 15.56
C VAL A 95 10.54 9.51 15.40
N GLU A 96 10.19 10.48 16.23
CA GLU A 96 10.85 11.80 16.29
C GLU A 96 12.37 11.65 16.49
N ALA A 97 12.80 10.77 17.40
CA ALA A 97 14.21 10.49 17.63
C ALA A 97 14.89 9.85 16.41
N LEU A 98 14.22 8.92 15.73
CA LEU A 98 14.74 8.28 14.52
C LEU A 98 14.87 9.26 13.34
N MET A 99 14.01 10.28 13.25
CA MET A 99 14.10 11.29 12.19
C MET A 99 15.42 12.07 12.19
N TRP A 100 16.11 12.18 13.32
CA TRP A 100 17.44 12.81 13.37
C TRP A 100 18.49 12.00 12.59
N PHE A 101 18.34 10.68 12.53
CA PHE A 101 19.22 9.79 11.77
C PHE A 101 18.77 9.60 10.31
N ALA A 102 17.53 10.00 9.98
CA ALA A 102 16.96 9.82 8.65
C ALA A 102 17.79 10.42 7.52
N PRO A 103 18.38 11.64 7.62
CA PRO A 103 19.18 12.21 6.53
C PRO A 103 20.36 11.32 6.13
N LEU A 104 21.07 10.75 7.11
CA LEU A 104 22.19 9.85 6.86
C LEU A 104 21.71 8.53 6.23
N GLY A 105 20.64 7.94 6.79
CA GLY A 105 20.06 6.71 6.25
C GLY A 105 19.59 6.88 4.79
N ILE A 106 18.96 8.00 4.46
CA ILE A 106 18.49 8.31 3.11
C ILE A 106 19.65 8.42 2.12
N VAL A 107 20.74 9.11 2.48
CA VAL A 107 21.92 9.24 1.60
C VAL A 107 22.55 7.87 1.35
N CYS A 108 22.70 7.04 2.40
CA CYS A 108 23.23 5.69 2.26
C CYS A 108 22.34 4.82 1.38
N LEU A 109 21.02 4.88 1.56
CA LEU A 109 20.07 4.16 0.73
C LEU A 109 20.18 4.60 -0.73
N ILE A 110 20.10 5.90 -1.02
CA ILE A 110 20.19 6.40 -2.41
C ILE A 110 21.50 5.95 -3.07
N THR A 111 22.63 6.10 -2.36
CA THR A 111 23.95 5.69 -2.88
C THR A 111 24.03 4.20 -3.13
N GLY A 112 23.53 3.37 -2.20
CA GLY A 112 23.55 1.91 -2.34
C GLY A 112 22.78 1.44 -3.57
N ASN A 113 21.61 2.02 -3.84
CA ASN A 113 20.81 1.66 -5.01
C ASN A 113 21.45 2.10 -6.33
N LEU A 114 22.16 3.23 -6.35
CA LEU A 114 22.85 3.70 -7.55
C LEU A 114 24.00 2.76 -7.97
N LEU A 115 24.55 1.97 -7.04
CA LEU A 115 25.61 1.00 -7.31
C LEU A 115 25.10 -0.33 -7.90
N GLU A 116 23.80 -0.62 -7.77
CA GLU A 116 23.16 -1.83 -8.31
C GLU A 116 22.79 -1.68 -9.81
N LEU A 117 23.09 -0.52 -10.40
CA LEU A 117 22.88 -0.24 -11.81
C LEU A 117 23.93 -0.94 -12.69
N GLU A 118 23.51 -1.94 -13.46
CA GLU A 118 24.32 -2.56 -14.53
C GLU A 118 24.16 -1.79 -15.86
N ASP A 119 25.24 -1.70 -16.65
CA ASP A 119 25.28 -1.00 -17.94
C ASP A 119 24.34 -1.66 -18.98
N LEU A 120 23.17 -1.04 -19.19
CA LEU A 120 22.16 -1.45 -20.17
C LEU A 120 22.53 -0.98 -21.58
N SER A 121 23.53 -1.61 -22.22
CA SER A 121 23.97 -1.18 -23.56
C SER A 121 23.01 -1.59 -24.70
N ASP A 122 22.33 -2.73 -24.63
CA ASP A 122 21.76 -3.33 -25.85
C ASP A 122 20.22 -3.46 -25.88
N THR A 123 19.52 -3.08 -24.80
CA THR A 123 18.03 -3.09 -24.74
C THR A 123 17.45 -1.77 -24.19
N ALA A 124 18.31 -0.77 -23.99
CA ALA A 124 17.97 0.45 -23.25
C ALA A 124 16.87 1.29 -23.92
N GLN A 125 16.81 1.38 -25.25
CA GLN A 125 15.92 2.35 -25.88
C GLN A 125 14.42 2.02 -25.65
N VAL A 126 14.02 0.76 -25.79
CA VAL A 126 12.64 0.34 -25.62
C VAL A 126 12.23 0.37 -24.14
N LEU A 127 13.13 -0.06 -23.26
CA LEU A 127 12.97 0.02 -21.80
C LEU A 127 12.90 1.47 -21.28
N LEU A 128 13.68 2.36 -21.87
CA LEU A 128 13.67 3.79 -21.54
C LEU A 128 12.34 4.43 -21.93
N MET A 129 11.80 4.11 -23.10
CA MET A 129 10.48 4.59 -23.53
C MET A 129 9.37 4.11 -22.59
N TYR A 130 9.44 2.85 -22.14
CA TYR A 130 8.55 2.33 -21.11
C TYR A 130 8.69 3.11 -19.79
N ALA A 131 9.91 3.30 -19.29
CA ALA A 131 10.16 4.03 -18.05
C ALA A 131 9.67 5.48 -18.13
N ILE A 132 9.92 6.19 -19.24
CA ILE A 132 9.42 7.54 -19.48
C ILE A 132 7.89 7.58 -19.47
N THR A 133 7.23 6.58 -20.06
CA THR A 133 5.76 6.50 -20.09
C THR A 133 5.19 6.34 -18.69
N VAL A 134 5.76 5.44 -17.89
CA VAL A 134 5.34 5.23 -16.49
C VAL A 134 5.59 6.48 -15.65
N ILE A 135 6.81 7.03 -15.71
CA ILE A 135 7.17 8.23 -14.94
C ILE A 135 6.31 9.42 -15.37
N GLY A 136 6.10 9.61 -16.67
CA GLY A 136 5.22 10.66 -17.20
C GLY A 136 3.78 10.52 -16.68
N GLY A 137 3.23 9.31 -16.69
CA GLY A 137 1.92 9.02 -16.11
C GLY A 137 1.84 9.33 -14.62
N LEU A 138 2.84 8.90 -13.85
CA LEU A 138 2.94 9.16 -12.40
C LEU A 138 3.06 10.67 -12.10
N VAL A 139 3.86 11.41 -12.89
CA VAL A 139 4.01 12.87 -12.75
C VAL A 139 2.69 13.57 -13.06
N VAL A 140 2.01 13.21 -14.17
CA VAL A 140 0.70 13.77 -14.51
C VAL A 140 -0.31 13.49 -13.39
N HIS A 141 -0.34 12.27 -12.88
CA HIS A 141 -1.24 11.90 -11.79
C HIS A 141 -0.96 12.71 -10.51
N THR A 142 0.32 12.87 -10.16
CA THR A 142 0.75 13.51 -8.91
C THR A 142 0.68 15.04 -8.94
N VAL A 143 0.90 15.65 -10.10
CA VAL A 143 0.96 17.11 -10.27
C VAL A 143 -0.39 17.68 -10.70
N LEU A 144 -1.18 16.94 -11.49
CA LEU A 144 -2.44 17.44 -12.03
C LEU A 144 -3.65 16.76 -11.40
N VAL A 145 -3.72 15.43 -11.43
CA VAL A 145 -4.94 14.70 -11.05
C VAL A 145 -5.20 14.78 -9.54
N MET A 146 -4.23 14.37 -8.72
CA MET A 146 -4.38 14.36 -7.26
C MET A 146 -4.52 15.76 -6.64
N PRO A 147 -3.69 16.75 -7.01
CA PRO A 147 -3.85 18.13 -6.54
C PRO A 147 -5.17 18.75 -7.04
N GLY A 148 -5.57 18.44 -8.28
CA GLY A 148 -6.83 18.90 -8.86
C GLY A 148 -8.04 18.37 -8.11
N LEU A 149 -8.05 17.06 -7.77
CA LEU A 149 -9.09 16.44 -6.97
C LEU A 149 -9.15 17.03 -5.56
N TYR A 150 -7.99 17.20 -4.91
CA TYR A 150 -7.89 17.84 -3.61
C TYR A 150 -8.45 19.26 -3.62
N PHE A 151 -8.08 20.06 -4.63
CA PHE A 151 -8.55 21.43 -4.79
C PHE A 151 -10.07 21.47 -5.05
N PHE A 152 -10.60 20.56 -5.86
CA PHE A 152 -12.05 20.49 -6.12
C PHE A 152 -12.86 20.23 -4.84
N ILE A 153 -12.38 19.34 -3.97
CA ILE A 153 -13.06 18.95 -2.74
C ILE A 153 -12.88 20.01 -1.65
N THR A 154 -11.65 20.48 -1.44
CA THR A 154 -11.30 21.31 -0.27
C THR A 154 -11.28 22.81 -0.55
N ARG A 155 -11.18 23.19 -1.83
CA ARG A 155 -10.90 24.56 -2.31
C ARG A 155 -9.69 25.20 -1.63
N LYS A 156 -8.73 24.40 -1.17
CA LYS A 156 -7.46 24.84 -0.57
C LYS A 156 -6.30 24.55 -1.50
N ASN A 157 -5.22 25.31 -1.35
CA ASN A 157 -4.01 25.13 -2.15
C ASN A 157 -3.37 23.75 -1.87
N PRO A 158 -3.33 22.83 -2.87
CA PRO A 158 -2.75 21.49 -2.71
C PRO A 158 -1.22 21.53 -2.54
N LEU A 159 -0.53 22.57 -3.04
CA LEU A 159 0.93 22.67 -2.95
C LEU A 159 1.42 22.69 -1.50
N ARG A 160 0.62 23.25 -0.57
CA ARG A 160 0.94 23.20 0.85
C ARG A 160 1.06 21.77 1.37
N VAL A 161 0.21 20.86 0.88
CA VAL A 161 0.25 19.44 1.25
C VAL A 161 1.55 18.81 0.75
N ALA A 162 1.90 19.05 -0.51
CA ALA A 162 3.15 18.55 -1.08
C ALA A 162 4.39 19.07 -0.33
N GLU A 163 4.46 20.37 -0.04
CA GLU A 163 5.54 20.99 0.74
C GLU A 163 5.62 20.42 2.16
N GLY A 164 4.47 20.29 2.83
CA GLY A 164 4.38 19.73 4.18
C GLY A 164 4.85 18.27 4.25
N MET A 165 4.63 17.50 3.19
CA MET A 165 4.99 16.08 3.12
C MET A 165 6.36 15.78 2.55
N LEU A 166 7.14 16.79 2.16
CA LEU A 166 8.43 16.60 1.47
C LEU A 166 9.37 15.60 2.17
N HIS A 167 9.43 15.61 3.50
CA HIS A 167 10.26 14.67 4.26
C HIS A 167 9.78 13.22 4.08
N ALA A 168 8.47 12.99 4.18
CA ALA A 168 7.88 11.68 3.96
C ALA A 168 8.11 11.20 2.52
N LEU A 169 8.04 12.09 1.53
CA LEU A 169 8.32 11.76 0.13
C LEU A 169 9.77 11.32 -0.09
N VAL A 170 10.73 12.07 0.46
CA VAL A 170 12.15 11.72 0.35
C VAL A 170 12.45 10.40 1.06
N THR A 171 11.85 10.18 2.24
CA THR A 171 11.98 8.88 2.93
C THR A 171 11.37 7.75 2.11
N ALA A 172 10.15 7.92 1.59
CA ALA A 172 9.48 6.92 0.76
C ALA A 172 10.30 6.59 -0.50
N PHE A 173 10.88 7.60 -1.14
CA PHE A 173 11.79 7.44 -2.27
C PHE A 173 13.05 6.67 -1.87
N GLY A 174 13.65 7.00 -0.72
CA GLY A 174 14.87 6.37 -0.21
C GLY A 174 14.67 4.94 0.29
N THR A 175 13.53 4.61 0.90
CA THR A 175 13.25 3.27 1.42
C THR A 175 12.58 2.36 0.40
N GLY A 176 11.87 2.90 -0.60
CA GLY A 176 11.02 2.10 -1.49
C GLY A 176 9.85 1.45 -0.76
N SER A 177 9.42 1.98 0.40
CA SER A 177 8.35 1.40 1.20
C SER A 177 7.44 2.45 1.82
N SER A 178 6.16 2.44 1.43
CA SER A 178 5.12 3.29 2.02
C SER A 178 4.91 2.97 3.50
N GLY A 179 5.00 1.69 3.88
CA GLY A 179 4.91 1.24 5.27
C GLY A 179 6.05 1.76 6.14
N ALA A 180 7.28 1.81 5.61
CA ALA A 180 8.42 2.38 6.32
C ALA A 180 8.33 3.91 6.47
N ALA A 181 7.70 4.59 5.51
CA ALA A 181 7.50 6.04 5.54
C ALA A 181 6.27 6.47 6.39
N LEU A 182 5.36 5.56 6.70
CA LEU A 182 4.09 5.85 7.39
C LEU A 182 4.22 6.70 8.67
N PRO A 183 5.15 6.42 9.61
CA PRO A 183 5.28 7.22 10.82
C PRO A 183 5.71 8.67 10.52
N ILE A 184 6.59 8.85 9.54
CA ILE A 184 7.06 10.18 9.10
C ILE A 184 5.94 10.93 8.38
N SER A 185 5.12 10.23 7.58
CA SER A 185 3.92 10.78 6.95
C SER A 185 2.92 11.29 7.98
N MET A 186 2.65 10.51 9.04
CA MET A 186 1.77 10.91 10.15
C MET A 186 2.29 12.19 10.80
N GLN A 187 3.58 12.23 11.16
CA GLN A 187 4.17 13.40 11.80
C GLN A 187 4.13 14.64 10.89
N CYS A 188 4.45 14.50 9.59
CA CYS A 188 4.39 15.62 8.65
C CYS A 188 2.96 16.20 8.55
N LEU A 189 1.94 15.35 8.51
CA LEU A 189 0.55 15.79 8.43
C LEU A 189 0.05 16.43 9.74
N GLU A 190 0.42 15.86 10.89
CA GLU A 190 -0.01 16.36 12.20
C GLU A 190 0.73 17.66 12.59
N GLU A 191 2.05 17.73 12.37
CA GLU A 191 2.87 18.85 12.84
C GLU A 191 2.94 20.01 11.86
N LYS A 192 3.19 19.73 10.56
CA LYS A 192 3.38 20.76 9.54
C LYS A 192 2.06 21.20 8.93
N LEU A 193 1.16 20.26 8.64
CA LEU A 193 -0.13 20.53 7.99
C LEU A 193 -1.29 20.71 8.97
N LYS A 194 -1.07 20.44 10.26
CA LYS A 194 -2.07 20.58 11.34
C LYS A 194 -3.37 19.80 11.04
N VAL A 195 -3.23 18.63 10.44
CA VAL A 195 -4.35 17.70 10.23
C VAL A 195 -4.69 17.02 11.55
N ASP A 196 -5.99 16.83 11.82
CA ASP A 196 -6.47 16.20 13.05
C ASP A 196 -5.93 14.77 13.20
N ARG A 197 -5.36 14.45 14.37
CA ARG A 197 -4.74 13.16 14.68
C ARG A 197 -5.72 11.99 14.54
N ARG A 198 -7.01 12.20 14.77
CA ARG A 198 -8.05 11.17 14.62
C ARG A 198 -8.20 10.76 13.16
N VAL A 199 -7.98 11.68 12.23
CA VAL A 199 -8.07 11.41 10.79
C VAL A 199 -6.77 10.77 10.29
N THR A 200 -5.61 11.35 10.61
CA THR A 200 -4.31 10.82 10.15
C THR A 200 -4.08 9.38 10.60
N ARG A 201 -4.37 9.07 11.87
CA ARG A 201 -4.18 7.73 12.46
C ARG A 201 -5.15 6.67 11.93
N PHE A 202 -6.24 7.08 11.27
CA PHE A 202 -7.17 6.16 10.63
C PHE A 202 -6.89 6.05 9.13
N VAL A 203 -6.79 7.18 8.45
CA VAL A 203 -6.69 7.23 6.98
C VAL A 203 -5.34 6.73 6.48
N LEU A 204 -4.22 7.11 7.10
CA LEU A 204 -2.90 6.77 6.56
C LEU A 204 -2.57 5.27 6.66
N PRO A 205 -2.81 4.56 7.79
CA PRO A 205 -2.57 3.11 7.83
C PRO A 205 -3.42 2.34 6.83
N LEU A 206 -4.68 2.76 6.65
CA LEU A 206 -5.56 2.18 5.64
C LEU A 206 -5.06 2.49 4.23
N GLY A 207 -4.74 3.74 3.94
CA GLY A 207 -4.22 4.21 2.65
C GLY A 207 -2.97 3.45 2.22
N THR A 208 -1.99 3.30 3.12
CA THR A 208 -0.74 2.60 2.82
C THR A 208 -0.92 1.12 2.41
N THR A 209 -2.07 0.50 2.70
CA THR A 209 -2.38 -0.88 2.26
C THR A 209 -3.33 -0.97 1.08
N ILE A 210 -4.24 0.00 0.92
CA ILE A 210 -5.35 -0.06 -0.04
C ILE A 210 -5.14 0.92 -1.21
N ASN A 211 -4.61 2.10 -0.93
CA ASN A 211 -4.47 3.22 -1.86
C ASN A 211 -3.11 3.17 -2.56
N MET A 212 -2.98 2.30 -3.55
CA MET A 212 -1.75 2.11 -4.34
C MET A 212 -1.93 2.54 -5.80
N ASP A 213 -2.25 3.82 -6.01
CA ASP A 213 -2.51 4.41 -7.34
C ASP A 213 -1.32 4.26 -8.30
N GLY A 214 -0.11 4.50 -7.82
CA GLY A 214 1.11 4.40 -8.61
C GLY A 214 1.37 2.98 -9.11
N ASN A 215 0.97 1.97 -8.33
CA ASN A 215 1.08 0.58 -8.74
C ASN A 215 0.00 0.19 -9.75
N ALA A 216 -1.24 0.66 -9.58
CA ALA A 216 -2.29 0.41 -10.57
C ALA A 216 -1.92 1.00 -11.94
N LEU A 217 -1.35 2.22 -11.96
CA LEU A 217 -0.85 2.85 -13.18
C LEU A 217 0.29 2.04 -13.81
N TYR A 218 1.26 1.64 -13.00
CA TYR A 218 2.39 0.83 -13.45
C TYR A 218 1.95 -0.51 -14.04
N GLU A 219 1.07 -1.25 -13.35
CA GLU A 219 0.59 -2.55 -13.81
C GLU A 219 -0.16 -2.44 -15.14
N ALA A 220 -1.00 -1.41 -15.30
CA ALA A 220 -1.71 -1.17 -16.55
C ALA A 220 -0.75 -0.86 -17.71
N VAL A 221 0.23 0.02 -17.49
CA VAL A 221 1.22 0.37 -18.52
C VAL A 221 2.13 -0.83 -18.85
N ALA A 222 2.55 -1.60 -17.85
CA ALA A 222 3.36 -2.81 -18.01
C ALA A 222 2.67 -3.86 -18.90
N VAL A 223 1.39 -4.11 -18.68
CA VAL A 223 0.62 -5.08 -19.45
C VAL A 223 0.45 -4.63 -20.90
N ILE A 224 0.13 -3.35 -21.12
CA ILE A 224 0.01 -2.79 -22.47
C ILE A 224 1.35 -2.82 -23.20
N PHE A 225 2.44 -2.52 -22.50
CA PHE A 225 3.79 -2.58 -23.04
C PHE A 225 4.18 -4.00 -23.46
N ILE A 226 3.90 -5.02 -22.64
CA ILE A 226 4.15 -6.43 -23.00
C ILE A 226 3.31 -6.85 -24.21
N ALA A 227 2.06 -6.40 -24.30
CA ALA A 227 1.23 -6.65 -25.48
C ALA A 227 1.86 -6.07 -26.75
N GLN A 228 2.36 -4.84 -26.67
CA GLN A 228 3.04 -4.16 -27.78
C GLN A 228 4.35 -4.85 -28.17
N LEU A 229 5.14 -5.31 -27.20
CA LEU A 229 6.36 -6.09 -27.47
C LEU A 229 6.08 -7.38 -28.24
N ASN A 230 4.96 -8.04 -27.92
CA ASN A 230 4.51 -9.26 -28.59
C ASN A 230 3.74 -8.99 -29.90
N ASN A 231 3.68 -7.73 -30.37
CA ASN A 231 2.90 -7.31 -31.52
C ASN A 231 1.40 -7.70 -31.44
N VAL A 232 0.86 -7.76 -30.22
CA VAL A 232 -0.56 -8.02 -29.96
C VAL A 232 -1.28 -6.69 -29.80
N SER A 233 -2.24 -6.42 -30.69
CA SER A 233 -3.12 -5.26 -30.56
C SER A 233 -4.24 -5.54 -29.56
N LEU A 234 -4.28 -4.78 -28.46
CA LEU A 234 -5.37 -4.86 -27.50
C LEU A 234 -6.60 -4.10 -28.02
N SER A 235 -7.76 -4.75 -27.95
CA SER A 235 -9.07 -4.13 -28.16
C SER A 235 -9.44 -3.22 -26.98
N MET A 236 -10.38 -2.29 -27.21
CA MET A 236 -10.86 -1.40 -26.15
C MET A 236 -11.43 -2.17 -24.94
N ALA A 237 -12.08 -3.32 -25.18
CA ALA A 237 -12.61 -4.17 -24.11
C ALA A 237 -11.49 -4.77 -23.24
N GLU A 238 -10.38 -5.19 -23.85
CA GLU A 238 -9.21 -5.69 -23.12
C GLU A 238 -8.52 -4.59 -22.34
N VAL A 239 -8.40 -3.37 -22.90
CA VAL A 239 -7.85 -2.22 -22.17
C VAL A 239 -8.68 -1.88 -20.93
N ILE A 240 -10.01 -1.87 -21.05
CA ILE A 240 -10.91 -1.66 -19.89
C ILE A 240 -10.74 -2.79 -18.86
N THR A 241 -10.60 -4.03 -19.33
CA THR A 241 -10.38 -5.19 -18.46
C THR A 241 -9.07 -5.06 -17.69
N VAL A 242 -7.97 -4.72 -18.36
CA VAL A 242 -6.65 -4.45 -17.76
C VAL A 242 -6.73 -3.34 -16.72
N SER A 243 -7.41 -2.24 -17.04
CA SER A 243 -7.58 -1.14 -16.09
C SER A 243 -8.32 -1.59 -14.82
N LEU A 244 -9.42 -2.33 -14.96
CA LEU A 244 -10.20 -2.79 -13.82
C LEU A 244 -9.44 -3.82 -12.99
N THR A 245 -8.76 -4.77 -13.63
CA THR A 245 -7.98 -5.81 -12.93
C THR A 245 -6.77 -5.22 -12.23
N ALA A 246 -6.08 -4.22 -12.81
CA ALA A 246 -4.99 -3.49 -12.17
C ALA A 246 -5.47 -2.73 -10.92
N THR A 247 -6.63 -2.07 -10.98
CA THR A 247 -7.20 -1.39 -9.79
C THR A 247 -7.57 -2.38 -8.68
N ILE A 248 -8.12 -3.55 -9.04
CA ILE A 248 -8.44 -4.57 -8.04
C ILE A 248 -7.17 -5.21 -7.47
N ALA A 249 -6.16 -5.44 -8.31
CA ALA A 249 -4.87 -5.99 -7.90
C ALA A 249 -4.12 -5.05 -6.96
N SER A 250 -4.18 -3.73 -7.19
CA SER A 250 -3.47 -2.76 -6.37
C SER A 250 -3.93 -2.72 -4.91
N ILE A 251 -5.23 -2.92 -4.65
CA ILE A 251 -5.79 -3.05 -3.29
C ILE A 251 -5.22 -4.29 -2.56
N GLY A 252 -4.82 -5.32 -3.32
CA GLY A 252 -4.38 -6.61 -2.79
C GLY A 252 -2.88 -6.73 -2.48
N MET A 253 -2.05 -5.76 -2.87
CA MET A 253 -0.59 -5.91 -2.82
C MET A 253 -0.01 -5.91 -1.41
N GLY A 254 -0.66 -5.28 -0.43
CA GLY A 254 -0.25 -5.38 0.98
C GLY A 254 -0.36 -6.82 1.55
N SER A 255 -1.05 -7.73 0.84
CA SER A 255 -1.36 -9.09 1.29
C SER A 255 -0.66 -10.22 0.53
N VAL A 256 0.09 -9.93 -0.53
CA VAL A 256 0.69 -10.93 -1.45
C VAL A 256 2.12 -10.48 -1.81
N PRO A 257 3.08 -11.38 -2.12
CA PRO A 257 4.38 -10.98 -2.68
C PRO A 257 4.20 -10.05 -3.91
N ALA A 258 4.94 -8.95 -3.91
CA ALA A 258 4.66 -7.73 -4.67
C ALA A 258 4.96 -7.81 -6.19
N GLY A 259 4.28 -6.94 -6.95
CA GLY A 259 4.64 -6.39 -8.27
C GLY A 259 4.51 -7.34 -9.46
N LEU A 260 5.33 -8.38 -9.52
CA LEU A 260 5.39 -9.25 -10.71
C LEU A 260 4.24 -10.27 -10.73
N VAL A 261 3.82 -10.75 -9.56
CA VAL A 261 2.72 -11.73 -9.45
C VAL A 261 1.38 -11.13 -9.88
N SER A 262 1.15 -9.85 -9.60
CA SER A 262 -0.05 -9.13 -10.04
C SER A 262 -0.04 -8.89 -11.55
N ILE A 263 1.11 -8.50 -12.13
CA ILE A 263 1.26 -8.41 -13.60
C ILE A 263 0.96 -9.77 -14.27
N LEU A 264 1.50 -10.87 -13.74
CA LEU A 264 1.23 -12.22 -14.24
C LEU A 264 -0.25 -12.57 -14.20
N LEU A 265 -0.96 -12.19 -13.12
CA LEU A 265 -2.40 -12.39 -13.00
C LEU A 265 -3.13 -11.65 -14.12
N ILE A 266 -2.81 -10.37 -14.34
CA ILE A 266 -3.48 -9.53 -15.33
C ILE A 266 -3.20 -10.04 -16.75
N LEU A 267 -1.95 -10.38 -17.09
CA LEU A 267 -1.60 -10.97 -18.39
C LEU A 267 -2.39 -12.25 -18.67
N ASN A 268 -2.53 -13.12 -17.66
CA ASN A 268 -3.30 -14.35 -17.81
C ASN A 268 -4.80 -14.08 -18.01
N THR A 269 -5.36 -13.01 -17.43
CA THR A 269 -6.78 -12.67 -17.65
C THR A 269 -7.11 -12.28 -19.09
N ILE A 270 -6.13 -11.74 -19.83
CA ILE A 270 -6.28 -11.36 -21.24
C ILE A 270 -5.59 -12.35 -22.19
N GLY A 271 -5.04 -13.46 -21.66
CA GLY A 271 -4.43 -14.52 -22.46
C GLY A 271 -3.08 -14.17 -23.08
N LEU A 272 -2.35 -13.19 -22.54
CA LEU A 272 -1.01 -12.84 -23.03
C LEU A 272 0.10 -13.69 -22.38
N PRO A 273 1.18 -14.02 -23.14
CA PRO A 273 2.32 -14.72 -22.59
C PRO A 273 3.09 -13.84 -21.59
N ALA A 274 3.57 -14.46 -20.52
CA ALA A 274 4.30 -13.82 -19.44
C ALA A 274 5.84 -13.85 -19.62
N THR A 275 6.32 -14.26 -20.80
CA THR A 275 7.73 -14.46 -21.11
C THR A 275 8.57 -13.20 -20.93
N ASP A 276 7.98 -12.03 -21.17
CA ASP A 276 8.69 -10.75 -21.18
C ASP A 276 8.56 -9.97 -19.85
N VAL A 277 7.85 -10.50 -18.86
CA VAL A 277 7.74 -9.90 -17.51
C VAL A 277 9.11 -9.68 -16.84
N PRO A 278 10.09 -10.59 -16.94
CA PRO A 278 11.42 -10.38 -16.36
C PRO A 278 12.14 -9.13 -16.88
N LEU A 279 11.81 -8.66 -18.09
CA LEU A 279 12.38 -7.45 -18.68
C LEU A 279 12.08 -6.22 -17.81
N LEU A 280 10.91 -6.17 -17.17
CA LEU A 280 10.49 -5.04 -16.33
C LEU A 280 11.36 -4.87 -15.07
N ILE A 281 11.94 -5.97 -14.57
CA ILE A 281 12.77 -5.97 -13.35
C ILE A 281 13.97 -5.03 -13.49
N THR A 282 14.51 -4.92 -14.71
CA THR A 282 15.71 -4.11 -15.01
C THR A 282 15.52 -2.62 -14.69
N VAL A 283 14.29 -2.11 -14.78
CA VAL A 283 13.96 -0.69 -14.54
C VAL A 283 13.09 -0.50 -13.29
N ASP A 284 12.58 -1.58 -12.70
CA ASP A 284 11.65 -1.54 -11.57
C ASP A 284 12.29 -0.91 -10.32
N TRP A 285 13.60 -1.05 -10.12
CA TRP A 285 14.32 -0.49 -8.97
C TRP A 285 14.12 1.03 -8.82
N LEU A 286 14.04 1.77 -9.93
CA LEU A 286 13.80 3.22 -9.94
C LEU A 286 12.31 3.54 -9.93
N ILE A 287 11.55 2.84 -10.78
CA ILE A 287 10.11 3.08 -10.93
C ILE A 287 9.38 2.82 -9.61
N ASP A 288 9.75 1.76 -8.89
CA ASP A 288 9.16 1.40 -7.59
C ASP A 288 9.27 2.53 -6.56
N ARG A 289 10.42 3.21 -6.52
CA ARG A 289 10.67 4.34 -5.61
C ARG A 289 9.79 5.53 -5.93
N ILE A 290 9.58 5.81 -7.21
CA ILE A 290 8.68 6.87 -7.67
C ILE A 290 7.24 6.49 -7.33
N ARG A 291 6.79 5.25 -7.64
CA ARG A 291 5.46 4.75 -7.30
C ARG A 291 5.17 4.89 -5.80
N THR A 292 6.11 4.46 -4.97
CA THR A 292 6.00 4.54 -3.51
C THR A 292 5.81 5.99 -3.05
N SER A 293 6.60 6.91 -3.61
CA SER A 293 6.50 8.34 -3.28
C SER A 293 5.15 8.93 -3.68
N VAL A 294 4.63 8.54 -4.86
CA VAL A 294 3.30 8.94 -5.34
C VAL A 294 2.19 8.41 -4.42
N ASN A 295 2.25 7.13 -4.03
CA ASN A 295 1.27 6.54 -3.13
C ASN A 295 1.23 7.27 -1.78
N VAL A 296 2.41 7.55 -1.19
CA VAL A 296 2.51 8.28 0.08
C VAL A 296 1.97 9.70 -0.04
N LEU A 297 2.24 10.40 -1.15
CA LEU A 297 1.66 11.73 -1.39
C LEU A 297 0.14 11.67 -1.56
N GLY A 298 -0.35 10.65 -2.24
CA GLY A 298 -1.77 10.40 -2.44
C GLY A 298 -2.52 10.22 -1.12
N ASP A 299 -1.98 9.39 -0.23
CA ASP A 299 -2.50 9.19 1.13
C ASP A 299 -2.58 10.51 1.91
N GLY A 300 -1.59 11.40 1.69
CA GLY A 300 -1.57 12.76 2.19
C GLY A 300 -2.73 13.64 1.75
N TYR A 301 -2.95 13.69 0.44
CA TYR A 301 -4.08 14.44 -0.13
C TYR A 301 -5.42 13.89 0.37
N VAL A 302 -5.58 12.57 0.43
CA VAL A 302 -6.78 11.92 0.95
C VAL A 302 -7.00 12.27 2.43
N ALA A 303 -5.97 12.18 3.27
CA ALA A 303 -6.07 12.54 4.68
C ALA A 303 -6.48 14.01 4.87
N GLY A 304 -5.89 14.92 4.09
CA GLY A 304 -6.26 16.34 4.12
C GLY A 304 -7.69 16.61 3.62
N ALA A 305 -8.14 15.90 2.60
CA ALA A 305 -9.50 16.03 2.06
C ALA A 305 -10.55 15.49 3.03
N VAL A 306 -10.31 14.30 3.61
CA VAL A 306 -11.19 13.70 4.62
C VAL A 306 -11.26 14.59 5.86
N ALA A 307 -10.14 15.15 6.31
CA ALA A 307 -10.13 16.08 7.44
C ALA A 307 -10.95 17.35 7.16
N HIS A 308 -10.92 17.85 5.93
CA HIS A 308 -11.76 18.98 5.53
C HIS A 308 -13.25 18.62 5.57
N LEU A 309 -13.62 17.47 5.00
CA LEU A 309 -15.02 17.00 4.98
C LEU A 309 -15.58 16.71 6.37
N LEU A 310 -14.74 16.24 7.29
CA LEU A 310 -15.16 15.88 8.65
C LEU A 310 -15.03 17.01 9.67
N LYS A 311 -14.54 18.20 9.26
CA LYS A 311 -14.22 19.31 10.18
C LYS A 311 -15.35 19.62 11.17
N GLU A 312 -16.59 19.81 10.69
CA GLU A 312 -17.74 20.11 11.56
C GLU A 312 -18.09 18.96 12.52
N ARG A 313 -17.91 17.71 12.09
CA ARG A 313 -18.18 16.53 12.93
C ARG A 313 -17.13 16.39 14.03
N LEU A 314 -15.88 16.69 13.71
CA LEU A 314 -14.77 16.70 14.67
C LEU A 314 -15.00 17.79 15.72
N GLU A 315 -15.32 19.01 15.31
CA GLU A 315 -15.64 20.11 16.22
C GLU A 315 -16.84 19.81 17.13
N LYS A 316 -17.90 19.17 16.60
CA LYS A 316 -19.04 18.71 17.41
C LYS A 316 -18.63 17.61 18.41
N SER A 317 -17.75 16.70 18.01
CA SER A 317 -17.24 15.65 18.90
C SER A 317 -16.41 16.23 20.04
N ASP A 318 -15.64 17.29 19.79
CA ASP A 318 -14.81 17.94 20.82
C ASP A 318 -15.69 18.62 21.87
N LYS A 319 -16.68 19.40 21.43
CA LYS A 319 -17.67 20.04 22.33
C LYS A 319 -18.46 19.02 23.17
N MET A 320 -18.84 17.89 22.58
CA MET A 320 -19.54 16.82 23.29
C MET A 320 -18.67 16.17 24.37
N ASN A 321 -17.37 16.03 24.12
CA ASN A 321 -16.43 15.48 25.09
C ASN A 321 -16.14 16.45 26.23
N GLU A 322 -15.99 17.74 25.94
CA GLU A 322 -15.86 18.80 26.96
C GLU A 322 -17.09 18.83 27.87
N TYR A 323 -18.30 18.88 27.29
CA TYR A 323 -19.55 18.84 28.06
C TYR A 323 -19.66 17.59 28.94
N ARG A 324 -19.25 16.42 28.44
CA ARG A 324 -19.22 15.19 29.25
C ARG A 324 -18.18 15.24 30.37
N ALA A 325 -17.07 15.96 30.19
CA ALA A 325 -16.07 16.14 31.22
C ALA A 325 -16.59 17.07 32.33
N GLU A 326 -17.22 18.18 31.94
CA GLU A 326 -17.84 19.15 32.87
C GLU A 326 -18.94 18.49 33.73
N VAL A 327 -19.88 17.78 33.11
CA VAL A 327 -20.97 17.08 33.83
C VAL A 327 -20.44 16.03 34.82
N LYS A 328 -19.35 15.34 34.49
CA LYS A 328 -18.70 14.41 35.43
C LYS A 328 -18.07 15.12 36.61
N GLU A 329 -17.49 16.30 36.40
CA GLU A 329 -16.89 17.09 37.46
C GLU A 329 -17.96 17.67 38.40
N GLU A 330 -19.12 18.06 37.88
CA GLU A 330 -20.27 18.52 38.68
C GLU A 330 -20.89 17.39 39.51
N ILE A 331 -21.12 16.22 38.91
CA ILE A 331 -21.70 15.06 39.61
C ILE A 331 -20.71 14.47 40.62
N GLY A 332 -19.40 14.50 40.35
CA GLY A 332 -18.37 14.01 41.28
C GLY A 332 -18.06 14.92 42.47
N LYS A 333 -18.63 16.13 42.52
CA LYS A 333 -18.51 17.09 43.63
C LYS A 333 -19.72 17.09 44.59
N GLN A 334 -20.75 16.27 44.34
CA GLN A 334 -21.88 16.00 45.26
C GLN A 334 -21.66 14.71 46.03
#